data_AF-A0A832C6I3-F1
#
_entry.id   AF-A0A832C6I3-F1
#
_cell.length_a   1.000
_cell.length_b   1.000
_cell.length_c   1.000
_cell.angle_alpha   90.00
_cell.angle_beta   90.00
_cell.angle_gamma   90.00
#
_symmetry.space_group_name_H-M   'P 1'
#
loop_
_entity.id
_entity.type
_entity.pdbx_description
1 polymer ?
#
loop_
_entity_poly.entity_id
_entity_poly.type
_entity_poly.pdbx_seq_one_letter_code
_entity_poly.pdbx_strand_id
1 'polypeptide(L)'
;TLWTCEGLGDLVYTSPVLGSGVCVAMSGYHGPALALRLGGSGNVTATHRLWHATQQNPQRIGSGVILGEYLYLANANGVMQCTHVHSGELRWQARLSESIWGSLVAAEDRLYVTDQAGTTYVMAASPERLEILAENRLEEPSNSTPAFSDGDIFLRTFQALYCIRRPEPQERTP
;
A
#
# COMPACT_ATOMS: atom_id res chain seq x y z
N THR A 1 21.68 16.81 2.57
CA THR A 1 21.68 17.50 1.26
C THR A 1 20.42 17.11 0.50
N LEU A 2 19.84 18.02 -0.27
CA LEU A 2 18.63 17.75 -1.07
C LEU A 2 19.00 17.06 -2.40
N TRP A 3 18.11 16.20 -2.90
CA TRP A 3 18.25 15.48 -4.17
C TRP A 3 16.94 15.45 -4.95
N THR A 4 17.01 15.21 -6.27
CA THR A 4 15.86 15.03 -7.18
C THR A 4 16.06 13.82 -8.10
N CYS A 5 14.96 13.19 -8.51
CA CYS A 5 14.98 12.06 -9.45
C CYS A 5 13.81 12.21 -10.44
N GLU A 6 14.10 12.16 -11.73
CA GLU A 6 13.12 12.33 -12.81
C GLU A 6 12.58 10.98 -13.31
N GLY A 7 11.35 11.03 -13.84
CA GLY A 7 10.69 9.87 -14.47
C GLY A 7 9.22 9.68 -14.09
N LEU A 8 8.67 10.47 -13.18
CA LEU A 8 7.23 10.45 -12.91
C LEU A 8 6.45 11.26 -13.95
N GLY A 9 5.18 10.92 -14.14
CA GLY A 9 4.22 11.71 -14.93
C GLY A 9 3.46 12.72 -14.07
N ASP A 10 2.52 13.44 -14.69
CA ASP A 10 1.81 14.56 -14.06
C ASP A 10 0.82 14.15 -12.95
N LEU A 11 0.37 12.89 -12.97
CA LEU A 11 -0.65 12.37 -12.05
C LEU A 11 0.01 11.47 -11.00
N VAL A 12 0.45 12.05 -9.88
CA VAL A 12 1.07 11.32 -8.75
C VAL A 12 0.17 11.43 -7.53
N TYR A 13 -0.69 10.41 -7.31
CA TYR A 13 -1.59 10.35 -6.16
C TYR A 13 -0.97 9.64 -4.95
N THR A 14 -0.12 8.64 -5.22
CA THR A 14 0.49 7.82 -4.17
C THR A 14 1.62 8.57 -3.47
N SER A 15 1.79 8.30 -2.18
CA SER A 15 2.98 8.76 -1.45
C SER A 15 4.21 7.93 -1.85
N PRO A 16 5.41 8.51 -1.86
CA PRO A 16 6.64 7.73 -1.99
C PRO A 16 6.75 6.69 -0.88
N VAL A 17 7.05 5.44 -1.24
CA VAL A 17 7.17 4.32 -0.31
C VAL A 17 8.65 4.09 -0.03
N LEU A 18 9.03 4.12 1.24
CA LEU A 18 10.41 3.97 1.69
C LEU A 18 10.58 2.62 2.40
N GLY A 19 11.65 1.90 2.06
CA GLY A 19 12.00 0.65 2.71
C GLY A 19 13.22 0.01 2.06
N SER A 20 13.98 -0.79 2.83
CA SER A 20 15.13 -1.54 2.32
C SER A 20 16.16 -0.69 1.56
N GLY A 21 16.38 0.54 2.03
CA GLY A 21 17.32 1.49 1.40
C GLY A 21 16.86 2.06 0.06
N VAL A 22 15.59 1.88 -0.31
CA VAL A 22 14.98 2.29 -1.58
C VAL A 22 13.80 3.23 -1.32
N CYS A 23 13.60 4.18 -2.25
CA CYS A 23 12.35 4.91 -2.42
C CYS A 23 11.68 4.43 -3.71
N VAL A 24 10.41 4.06 -3.63
CA VAL A 24 9.55 3.81 -4.79
C VAL A 24 8.54 4.94 -4.91
N ALA A 25 8.43 5.51 -6.11
CA ALA A 25 7.41 6.51 -6.42
C ALA A 25 6.63 6.09 -7.67
N MET A 26 5.32 6.35 -7.67
CA MET A 26 4.41 5.84 -8.67
C MET A 26 3.39 6.90 -9.09
N SER A 27 3.31 7.15 -10.39
CA SER A 27 2.18 7.84 -10.99
C SER A 27 0.97 6.90 -11.08
N GLY A 28 -0.22 7.51 -11.10
CA GLY A 28 -1.47 6.87 -11.48
C GLY A 28 -1.75 7.03 -12.98
N TYR A 29 -2.95 6.62 -13.38
CA TYR A 29 -3.57 6.75 -14.69
C TYR A 29 -2.65 6.27 -15.82
N HIS A 30 -2.16 5.04 -15.70
CA HIS A 30 -1.20 4.43 -16.63
C HIS A 30 0.17 5.12 -16.70
N GLY A 31 0.42 6.07 -15.79
CA GLY A 31 1.68 6.78 -15.68
C GLY A 31 2.83 5.90 -15.13
N PRO A 32 4.06 6.40 -15.22
CA PRO A 32 5.27 5.65 -14.88
C PRO A 32 5.42 5.38 -13.38
N ALA A 33 6.27 4.42 -13.06
CA ALA A 33 6.77 4.16 -11.72
C ALA A 33 8.29 4.05 -11.73
N LEU A 34 8.95 4.43 -10.64
CA LEU A 34 10.39 4.29 -10.51
C LEU A 34 10.78 3.88 -9.09
N ALA A 35 11.95 3.26 -8.98
CA ALA A 35 12.67 3.14 -7.73
C ALA A 35 14.04 3.78 -7.81
N LEU A 36 14.52 4.26 -6.66
CA LEU A 36 15.87 4.75 -6.50
C LEU A 36 16.46 4.35 -5.14
N ARG A 37 17.78 4.19 -5.09
CA ARG A 37 18.52 4.12 -3.83
C ARG A 37 18.39 5.45 -3.08
N LEU A 38 18.22 5.38 -1.76
CA LEU A 38 18.23 6.57 -0.91
C LEU A 38 19.62 7.21 -0.82
N GLY A 39 19.65 8.53 -0.68
CA GLY A 39 20.88 9.31 -0.53
C GLY A 39 21.26 10.11 -1.78
N GLY A 40 22.51 10.58 -1.81
CA GLY A 40 23.04 11.41 -2.88
C GLY A 40 22.78 12.92 -2.70
N SER A 41 23.03 13.67 -3.76
CA SER A 41 22.93 15.14 -3.79
C SER A 41 22.64 15.62 -5.21
N GLY A 42 21.77 16.62 -5.36
CA GLY A 42 21.39 17.16 -6.67
C GLY A 42 20.56 16.17 -7.49
N ASN A 43 20.71 16.20 -8.81
CA ASN A 43 20.00 15.27 -9.69
C ASN A 43 20.63 13.87 -9.62
N VAL A 44 19.91 12.91 -9.03
CA VAL A 44 20.37 11.53 -8.84
C VAL A 44 19.79 10.55 -9.86
N THR A 45 19.09 11.05 -10.89
CA THR A 45 18.36 10.25 -11.88
C THR A 45 19.22 9.18 -12.55
N ALA A 46 20.44 9.53 -12.96
CA ALA A 46 21.34 8.59 -13.64
C ALA A 46 22.12 7.67 -12.68
N THR A 47 22.26 8.06 -11.41
CA THR A 47 23.19 7.41 -10.47
C THR A 47 22.49 6.54 -9.43
N HIS A 48 21.25 6.87 -9.07
CA HIS A 48 20.51 6.21 -8.00
C HIS A 48 19.26 5.46 -8.48
N ARG A 49 18.73 5.79 -9.66
CA ARG A 49 17.54 5.10 -10.19
C ARG A 49 17.86 3.63 -10.47
N LEU A 50 17.07 2.74 -9.88
CA LEU A 50 17.20 1.29 -10.01
C LEU A 50 16.42 0.78 -11.21
N TRP A 51 15.18 1.22 -11.33
CA TRP A 51 14.30 0.87 -12.44
C TRP A 51 13.32 2.00 -12.73
N HIS A 52 12.74 1.96 -13.93
CA HIS A 52 11.77 2.93 -14.42
C HIS A 52 10.78 2.20 -15.34
N ALA A 53 9.57 1.96 -14.83
CA ALA A 53 8.50 1.25 -15.54
C ALA A 53 7.54 2.27 -16.17
N THR A 54 7.54 2.38 -17.49
CA THR A 54 6.84 3.44 -18.23
C THR A 54 5.57 3.01 -18.95
N GLN A 55 5.28 1.71 -19.05
CA GLN A 55 4.18 1.22 -19.88
C GLN A 55 3.07 0.57 -19.05
N GLN A 56 1.83 0.98 -19.35
CA GLN A 56 0.58 0.30 -18.96
C GLN A 56 0.43 -0.05 -17.48
N ASN A 57 0.95 0.78 -16.60
CA ASN A 57 0.72 0.62 -15.16
C ASN A 57 -0.79 0.72 -14.85
N PRO A 58 -1.31 0.06 -13.80
CA PRO A 58 -2.69 0.26 -13.39
C PRO A 58 -2.93 1.68 -12.86
N GLN A 59 -4.21 2.06 -12.73
CA GLN A 59 -4.57 3.25 -11.95
C GLN A 59 -4.24 2.98 -10.47
N ARG A 60 -3.52 3.90 -9.85
CA ARG A 60 -3.05 3.80 -8.46
C ARG A 60 -3.51 5.05 -7.73
N ILE A 61 -4.19 4.86 -6.61
CA ILE A 61 -4.69 5.96 -5.77
C ILE A 61 -4.12 5.81 -4.36
N GLY A 62 -4.38 4.66 -3.74
CA GLY A 62 -3.76 4.29 -2.47
C GLY A 62 -2.25 4.09 -2.58
N SER A 63 -1.55 4.34 -1.47
CA SER A 63 -0.11 4.08 -1.36
C SER A 63 0.16 2.62 -1.00
N GLY A 64 1.30 2.10 -1.45
CA GLY A 64 1.77 0.76 -1.11
C GLY A 64 2.63 0.74 0.15
N VAL A 65 3.13 -0.44 0.50
CA VAL A 65 4.07 -0.65 1.60
C VAL A 65 5.24 -1.51 1.16
N ILE A 66 6.45 -1.21 1.64
CA ILE A 66 7.62 -2.08 1.47
C ILE A 66 7.81 -2.86 2.77
N LEU A 67 7.85 -4.19 2.67
CA LEU A 67 8.22 -5.10 3.75
C LEU A 67 9.27 -6.07 3.23
N GLY A 68 10.45 -6.08 3.86
CA GLY A 68 11.60 -6.83 3.36
C GLY A 68 11.96 -6.36 1.94
N GLU A 69 12.14 -7.29 1.01
CA GLU A 69 12.56 -6.98 -0.37
C GLU A 69 11.37 -6.73 -1.32
N TYR A 70 10.15 -6.63 -0.80
CA TYR A 70 8.94 -6.58 -1.62
C TYR A 70 8.09 -5.33 -1.37
N LEU A 71 7.62 -4.75 -2.46
CA LEU A 71 6.59 -3.72 -2.49
C LEU A 71 5.23 -4.40 -2.70
N TYR A 72 4.31 -4.14 -1.78
CA TYR A 72 2.91 -4.52 -1.90
C TYR A 72 2.08 -3.28 -2.26
N LEU A 73 1.18 -3.41 -3.23
CA LEU A 73 0.33 -2.33 -3.69
C LEU A 73 -1.07 -2.82 -4.04
N ALA A 74 -2.09 -2.09 -3.59
CA ALA A 74 -3.46 -2.23 -4.06
C ALA A 74 -3.74 -1.19 -5.16
N ASN A 75 -4.07 -1.64 -6.36
CA ASN A 75 -4.45 -0.75 -7.46
C ASN A 75 -5.94 -0.36 -7.35
N ALA A 76 -6.30 0.77 -7.97
CA ALA A 76 -7.65 1.33 -7.89
C ALA A 76 -8.74 0.39 -8.42
N ASN A 77 -8.39 -0.47 -9.36
CA ASN A 77 -9.28 -1.49 -9.90
C ASN A 77 -9.38 -2.75 -9.03
N GLY A 78 -8.84 -2.74 -7.80
CA GLY A 78 -8.90 -3.85 -6.85
C GLY A 78 -7.95 -5.02 -7.11
N VAL A 79 -6.92 -4.83 -7.96
CA VAL A 79 -5.83 -5.80 -8.11
C VAL A 79 -4.70 -5.51 -7.12
N MET A 80 -4.35 -6.48 -6.30
CA MET A 80 -3.14 -6.48 -5.49
C MET A 80 -1.92 -6.91 -6.31
N GLN A 81 -0.78 -6.29 -6.07
CA GLN A 81 0.49 -6.62 -6.69
C GLN A 81 1.59 -6.75 -5.64
N CYS A 82 2.51 -7.68 -5.86
CA CYS A 82 3.76 -7.80 -5.14
C CYS A 82 4.91 -7.71 -6.15
N THR A 83 5.83 -6.78 -5.90
CA THR A 83 6.94 -6.48 -6.79
C THR A 83 8.24 -6.51 -6.00
N HIS A 84 9.28 -7.15 -6.52
CA HIS A 84 10.60 -7.09 -5.91
C HIS A 84 11.16 -5.67 -6.01
N VAL A 85 11.46 -5.06 -4.86
CA VAL A 85 11.66 -3.60 -4.74
C VAL A 85 12.90 -3.11 -5.48
N HIS A 86 13.97 -3.92 -5.52
CA HIS A 86 15.24 -3.53 -6.15
C HIS A 86 15.27 -3.73 -7.66
N SER A 87 14.60 -4.76 -8.19
CA SER A 87 14.60 -5.09 -9.62
C SER A 87 13.38 -4.55 -10.37
N GLY A 88 12.27 -4.31 -9.66
CA GLY A 88 10.99 -3.96 -10.27
C GLY A 88 10.25 -5.16 -10.86
N GLU A 89 10.73 -6.39 -10.62
CA GLU A 89 10.09 -7.62 -11.10
C GLU A 89 8.76 -7.86 -10.39
N LEU A 90 7.67 -7.96 -11.17
CA LEU A 90 6.37 -8.38 -10.66
C LEU A 90 6.41 -9.86 -10.27
N ARG A 91 6.21 -10.16 -9.00
CA ARG A 91 6.19 -11.52 -8.46
C ARG A 91 4.84 -12.17 -8.65
N TRP A 92 3.80 -11.46 -8.27
CA TRP A 92 2.43 -11.90 -8.48
C TRP A 92 1.49 -10.70 -8.55
N GLN A 93 0.35 -10.92 -9.19
CA GLN A 93 -0.80 -10.03 -9.15
C GLN A 93 -2.07 -10.87 -8.99
N ALA A 94 -3.01 -10.40 -8.17
CA ALA A 94 -4.25 -11.11 -7.91
C ALA A 94 -5.40 -10.15 -7.65
N ARG A 95 -6.61 -10.53 -8.09
CA ARG A 95 -7.86 -9.83 -7.77
C ARG A 95 -8.13 -9.95 -6.28
N LEU A 96 -8.30 -8.81 -5.59
CA LEU A 96 -8.73 -8.76 -4.19
C LEU A 96 -10.18 -8.28 -4.09
N SER A 97 -10.52 -7.21 -4.81
CA SER A 97 -11.87 -6.64 -4.83
C SER A 97 -12.16 -5.91 -6.15
N GLU A 98 -13.30 -5.21 -6.22
CA GLU A 98 -13.72 -4.44 -7.40
C GLU A 98 -13.06 -3.05 -7.47
N SER A 99 -12.88 -2.37 -6.34
CA SER A 99 -12.39 -0.98 -6.30
C SER A 99 -11.73 -0.65 -4.96
N ILE A 100 -10.51 -0.08 -4.98
CA ILE A 100 -9.73 0.22 -3.77
C ILE A 100 -9.06 1.59 -3.87
N TRP A 101 -9.46 2.55 -3.04
CA TRP A 101 -8.76 3.85 -2.96
C TRP A 101 -7.98 4.04 -1.65
N GLY A 102 -8.21 3.17 -0.66
CA GLY A 102 -7.42 3.13 0.56
C GLY A 102 -5.96 2.73 0.30
N SER A 103 -5.06 3.21 1.15
CA SER A 103 -3.67 2.78 1.14
C SER A 103 -3.50 1.46 1.91
N LEU A 104 -2.46 0.71 1.57
CA LEU A 104 -2.05 -0.42 2.41
C LEU A 104 -1.44 0.10 3.71
N VAL A 105 -1.72 -0.64 4.79
CA VAL A 105 -1.04 -0.47 6.07
C VAL A 105 -0.40 -1.79 6.46
N ALA A 106 0.85 -1.73 6.90
CA ALA A 106 1.54 -2.86 7.49
C ALA A 106 1.49 -2.74 9.01
N ALA A 107 1.08 -3.82 9.67
CA ALA A 107 1.21 -3.97 11.11
C ALA A 107 1.64 -5.41 11.39
N GLU A 108 2.75 -5.56 12.12
CA GLU A 108 3.44 -6.85 12.31
C GLU A 108 3.77 -7.52 10.96
N ASP A 109 3.29 -8.74 10.72
CA ASP A 109 3.48 -9.53 9.50
C ASP A 109 2.26 -9.46 8.55
N ARG A 110 1.36 -8.51 8.78
CA ARG A 110 0.08 -8.40 8.09
C ARG A 110 -0.05 -7.10 7.32
N LEU A 111 -0.80 -7.23 6.22
CA LEU A 111 -1.21 -6.14 5.35
C LEU A 111 -2.70 -5.90 5.50
N TYR A 112 -3.08 -4.63 5.58
CA TYR A 112 -4.47 -4.18 5.73
C TYR A 112 -4.81 -3.21 4.61
N VAL A 113 -5.96 -3.40 3.97
CA VAL A 113 -6.51 -2.43 3.01
C VAL A 113 -8.03 -2.44 3.05
N THR A 114 -8.62 -1.25 2.98
CA THR A 114 -10.08 -1.07 2.90
C THR A 114 -10.48 -0.74 1.46
N ASP A 115 -11.42 -1.51 0.93
CA ASP A 115 -12.00 -1.28 -0.39
C ASP A 115 -13.14 -0.24 -0.35
N GLN A 116 -13.64 0.13 -1.53
CA GLN A 116 -14.69 1.14 -1.61
C GLN A 116 -16.05 0.73 -1.04
N ALA A 117 -16.30 -0.58 -0.92
CA ALA A 117 -17.51 -1.11 -0.31
C ALA A 117 -17.44 -1.10 1.23
N GLY A 118 -16.31 -0.66 1.81
CA GLY A 118 -16.10 -0.69 3.26
C GLY A 118 -15.66 -2.05 3.80
N THR A 119 -15.16 -2.93 2.92
CA THR A 119 -14.55 -4.20 3.31
C THR A 119 -13.07 -4.00 3.58
N THR A 120 -12.62 -4.32 4.79
CA THR A 120 -11.21 -4.36 5.15
C THR A 120 -10.68 -5.78 5.05
N TYR A 121 -9.68 -5.96 4.18
CA TYR A 121 -8.97 -7.21 3.96
C TYR A 121 -7.72 -7.23 4.82
N VAL A 122 -7.51 -8.33 5.53
CA VAL A 122 -6.27 -8.65 6.26
C VAL A 122 -5.56 -9.73 5.47
N MET A 123 -4.32 -9.50 5.09
CA MET A 123 -3.54 -10.40 4.22
C MET A 123 -2.17 -10.68 4.84
N ALA A 124 -1.60 -11.84 4.55
CA ALA A 124 -0.20 -12.09 4.86
C ALA A 124 0.69 -11.28 3.91
N ALA A 125 1.83 -10.76 4.41
CA ALA A 125 2.86 -10.15 3.57
C ALA A 125 3.69 -11.23 2.83
N SER A 126 3.04 -12.01 1.96
CA SER A 126 3.66 -13.15 1.28
C SER A 126 4.19 -12.78 -0.11
N PRO A 127 5.46 -13.05 -0.44
CA PRO A 127 6.00 -12.83 -1.78
C PRO A 127 5.62 -13.91 -2.80
N GLU A 128 4.98 -15.00 -2.34
CA GLU A 128 4.64 -16.15 -3.20
C GLU A 128 3.26 -16.04 -3.83
N ARG A 129 2.27 -15.51 -3.09
CA ARG A 129 0.90 -15.32 -3.55
C ARG A 129 0.13 -14.37 -2.64
N LEU A 130 -1.03 -13.92 -3.11
CA LEU A 130 -2.03 -13.31 -2.24
C LEU A 130 -2.61 -14.36 -1.29
N GLU A 131 -2.58 -14.07 0.01
CA GLU A 131 -3.19 -14.90 1.06
C GLU A 131 -4.04 -14.03 1.97
N ILE A 132 -5.36 -14.21 1.91
CA ILE A 132 -6.33 -13.48 2.73
C ILE A 132 -6.52 -14.22 4.05
N LEU A 133 -6.23 -13.53 5.16
CA LEU A 133 -6.36 -14.04 6.52
C LEU A 133 -7.72 -13.72 7.12
N ALA A 134 -8.33 -12.59 6.74
CA ALA A 134 -9.67 -12.20 7.18
C ALA A 134 -10.29 -11.13 6.25
N GLU A 135 -11.62 -11.07 6.25
CA GLU A 135 -12.43 -10.02 5.60
C GLU A 135 -13.41 -9.44 6.62
N ASN A 136 -13.45 -8.12 6.74
CA ASN A 136 -14.29 -7.43 7.73
C ASN A 136 -15.12 -6.36 7.03
N ARG A 137 -16.45 -6.50 7.04
CA ARG A 137 -17.38 -5.59 6.36
C ARG A 137 -18.03 -4.64 7.34
N LEU A 138 -18.02 -3.34 7.02
CA LEU A 138 -18.74 -2.32 7.78
C LEU A 138 -20.10 -1.93 7.17
N GLU A 139 -20.52 -2.60 6.09
CA GLU A 139 -21.80 -2.36 5.39
C GLU A 139 -22.04 -0.88 5.01
N GLU A 140 -20.95 -0.13 4.80
CA GLU A 140 -20.97 1.29 4.45
C GLU A 140 -19.73 1.67 3.63
N PRO A 141 -19.86 2.42 2.52
CA PRO A 141 -18.72 2.80 1.70
C PRO A 141 -17.60 3.55 2.42
N SER A 142 -16.37 3.38 1.94
CA SER A 142 -15.18 4.07 2.45
C SER A 142 -14.19 4.38 1.33
N ASN A 143 -13.42 5.45 1.47
CA ASN A 143 -12.20 5.69 0.68
C ASN A 143 -10.98 5.80 1.60
N SER A 144 -11.14 5.41 2.86
CA SER A 144 -10.16 5.70 3.90
C SER A 144 -9.10 4.62 4.00
N THR A 145 -8.05 4.95 4.75
CA THR A 145 -7.00 4.01 5.17
C THR A 145 -7.18 3.75 6.66
N PRO A 146 -7.15 2.49 7.14
CA PRO A 146 -7.19 2.22 8.58
C PRO A 146 -6.02 2.87 9.31
N ALA A 147 -6.25 3.43 10.49
CA ALA A 147 -5.20 3.96 11.36
C ALA A 147 -5.06 3.08 12.60
N PHE A 148 -3.83 2.79 13.00
CA PHE A 148 -3.53 1.92 14.15
C PHE A 148 -2.92 2.75 15.27
N SER A 149 -3.43 2.61 16.49
CA SER A 149 -2.91 3.31 17.67
C SER A 149 -3.24 2.50 18.93
N ASP A 150 -2.26 2.23 19.79
CA ASP A 150 -2.42 1.55 21.08
C ASP A 150 -3.25 0.24 21.04
N GLY A 151 -3.12 -0.53 19.96
CA GLY A 151 -3.84 -1.79 19.76
C GLY A 151 -5.27 -1.63 19.20
N ASP A 152 -5.74 -0.41 19.00
CA ASP A 152 -7.00 -0.08 18.35
C ASP A 152 -6.81 0.20 16.86
N ILE A 153 -7.86 -0.04 16.09
CA ILE A 153 -7.95 0.31 14.67
C ILE A 153 -9.06 1.34 14.50
N PHE A 154 -8.72 2.48 13.92
CA PHE A 154 -9.66 3.54 13.58
C PHE A 154 -9.93 3.51 12.07
N LEU A 155 -11.20 3.47 11.68
CA LEU A 155 -11.59 3.41 10.28
C LEU A 155 -12.77 4.35 10.00
N ARG A 156 -12.61 5.22 8.99
CA ARG A 156 -13.64 6.19 8.61
C ARG A 156 -14.44 5.67 7.42
N THR A 157 -15.75 5.63 7.56
CA THR A 157 -16.68 5.46 6.43
C THR A 157 -17.20 6.84 6.01
N PHE A 158 -18.16 6.89 5.09
CA PHE A 158 -18.70 8.17 4.62
C PHE A 158 -19.50 8.91 5.71
N GLN A 159 -20.09 8.18 6.65
CA GLN A 159 -21.01 8.66 7.67
C GLN A 159 -20.46 8.49 9.09
N ALA A 160 -19.51 7.58 9.33
CA ALA A 160 -19.05 7.26 10.67
C ALA A 160 -17.51 7.15 10.80
N LEU A 161 -17.04 7.22 12.04
CA LEU A 161 -15.69 6.84 12.45
C LEU A 161 -15.82 5.68 13.43
N TYR A 162 -15.28 4.53 13.05
CA TYR A 162 -15.27 3.32 13.87
C TYR A 162 -13.97 3.23 14.66
N CYS A 163 -14.07 2.71 15.89
CA CYS A 163 -12.93 2.24 16.68
C CYS A 163 -13.15 0.74 16.91
N ILE A 164 -12.27 -0.07 16.33
CA ILE A 164 -12.28 -1.53 16.42
C ILE A 164 -11.18 -1.93 17.39
N ARG A 165 -11.56 -2.63 18.45
CA ARG A 165 -10.65 -3.07 19.50
C ARG A 165 -10.96 -4.46 19.98
N ARG A 166 -9.99 -5.09 20.65
CA ARG A 166 -10.27 -6.35 21.36
C ARG A 166 -11.29 -6.09 22.48
N PRO A 167 -12.24 -7.01 22.71
CA PRO A 167 -13.08 -6.95 23.89
C PRO A 167 -12.22 -6.89 25.15
N GLU A 168 -12.58 -6.06 26.12
CA GLU A 168 -11.94 -6.11 27.43
C GLU A 168 -12.18 -7.50 28.05
N PRO A 169 -11.17 -8.09 28.72
CA PRO A 169 -11.38 -9.32 29.47
C PRO A 169 -12.52 -9.09 30.46
N GLN A 170 -13.60 -9.85 30.34
CA GLN A 170 -14.70 -9.79 31.29
C GLN A 170 -14.14 -10.20 32.66
N GLU A 171 -14.17 -9.30 33.64
CA GLU A 171 -13.78 -9.63 35.02
C GLU A 171 -14.60 -10.85 35.44
N ARG A 172 -13.92 -11.97 35.72
CA ARG A 172 -14.57 -13.11 36.35
C ARG A 172 -14.92 -12.66 37.77
N THR A 173 -16.16 -12.24 37.98
CA THR A 173 -16.70 -12.09 39.34
C THR A 173 -16.52 -13.43 40.06
N PRO A 174 -15.89 -13.45 41.25
CA PRO A 174 -15.68 -14.69 42.01
C PRO A 174 -16.99 -15.36 42.41
#